data_AF-A0A367AB05-F1
#
_entry.id   AF-A0A367AB05-F1
#
_cell.length_a   1.000
_cell.length_b   1.000
_cell.length_c   1.000
_cell.angle_alpha   90.00
_cell.angle_beta   90.00
_cell.angle_gamma   90.00
#
_symmetry.space_group_name_H-M   'P 1'
#
loop_
_entity.id
_entity.type
_entity.pdbx_description
1 polymer ?
#
loop_
_entity_poly.entity_id
_entity_poly.type
_entity_poly.pdbx_seq_one_letter_code
_entity_poly.pdbx_strand_id
1 'polypeptide(L)'
;MDDDDLTWITTLDPTLIAVLGGGLLLLLLMALLAGWLVVRQVRRSELAARGRQLTARGRELGVQGATAVAARRLPPGDRRTAAELQLQVQRTRAELRRQVAGAVAAGAHLGEVPALLPALDAESARIEQRLRQQTLAPSPGCADVLAEARGHLELLADVADAVRQAERVQPAAGRLPADVADAVSALRAHTDAFRELTSPGLPTLPPAPPPGR
;
A
#
# COMPACT_ATOMS: atom_id res chain seq x y z
N MET A 1 -34.93 18.92 50.30
CA MET A 1 -34.48 17.79 49.46
C MET A 1 -35.21 16.63 50.06
N ASP A 2 -36.43 16.50 49.58
CA ASP A 2 -37.57 15.97 50.33
C ASP A 2 -37.55 14.44 50.30
N ASP A 3 -37.76 13.83 51.47
CA ASP A 3 -37.84 12.38 51.66
C ASP A 3 -39.00 11.74 50.85
N ASP A 4 -39.93 12.56 50.34
CA ASP A 4 -41.04 12.15 49.47
C ASP A 4 -40.59 11.74 48.05
N ASP A 5 -39.42 12.18 47.60
CA ASP A 5 -38.86 11.77 46.29
C ASP A 5 -38.21 10.37 46.32
N LEU A 6 -38.13 9.71 47.49
CA LEU A 6 -37.57 8.35 47.62
C LEU A 6 -38.65 7.30 47.88
N THR A 7 -39.80 7.68 48.44
CA THR A 7 -40.91 6.75 48.72
C THR A 7 -41.57 6.23 47.45
N TRP A 8 -41.65 7.05 46.37
CA TRP A 8 -42.20 6.58 45.09
C TRP A 8 -41.34 5.47 44.45
N ILE A 9 -40.02 5.50 44.65
CA ILE A 9 -39.09 4.45 44.18
C ILE A 9 -39.36 3.12 44.89
N THR A 10 -39.81 3.14 46.15
CA THR A 10 -40.12 1.92 46.91
C THR A 10 -41.52 1.34 46.67
N THR A 11 -42.46 2.13 46.14
CA THR A 11 -43.79 1.65 45.70
C THR A 11 -43.81 1.16 44.26
N LEU A 12 -42.72 1.29 43.51
CA LEU A 12 -42.63 0.68 42.18
C LEU A 12 -42.65 -0.85 42.32
N ASP A 13 -43.63 -1.46 41.66
CA ASP A 13 -43.81 -2.91 41.61
C ASP A 13 -42.47 -3.58 41.23
N PRO A 14 -41.90 -4.48 42.06
CA PRO A 14 -40.56 -5.04 41.83
C PRO A 14 -40.43 -5.74 40.48
N THR A 15 -41.55 -6.21 39.93
CA THR A 15 -41.69 -6.72 38.55
C THR A 15 -41.43 -5.66 37.49
N LEU A 16 -41.93 -4.43 37.64
CA LEU A 16 -41.65 -3.32 36.73
C LEU A 16 -40.16 -2.94 36.74
N ILE A 17 -39.54 -2.90 37.92
CA ILE A 17 -38.09 -2.63 38.06
C ILE A 17 -37.28 -3.76 37.41
N ALA A 18 -37.68 -5.02 37.61
CA ALA A 18 -37.01 -6.16 36.99
C ALA A 18 -37.12 -6.16 35.45
N VAL A 19 -38.29 -5.78 34.90
CA VAL A 19 -38.51 -5.72 33.46
C VAL A 19 -37.74 -4.56 32.83
N LEU A 20 -37.78 -3.37 33.44
CA LEU A 20 -37.01 -2.20 32.97
C LEU A 20 -35.50 -2.43 33.07
N GLY A 21 -35.04 -2.97 34.20
CA GLY A 21 -33.63 -3.31 34.41
C GLY A 21 -33.15 -4.37 33.43
N GLY A 22 -33.94 -5.45 33.23
CA GLY A 22 -33.64 -6.50 32.27
C GLY A 22 -33.60 -5.99 30.83
N GLY A 23 -34.55 -5.13 30.44
CA GLY A 23 -34.59 -4.49 29.13
C GLY A 23 -33.37 -3.61 28.89
N LEU A 24 -33.03 -2.74 29.84
CA LEU A 24 -31.86 -1.86 29.74
C LEU A 24 -30.55 -2.66 29.68
N LEU A 25 -30.43 -3.72 30.49
CA LEU A 25 -29.27 -4.60 30.48
C LEU A 25 -29.10 -5.32 29.13
N LEU A 26 -30.20 -5.83 28.57
CA LEU A 26 -30.20 -6.49 27.25
C LEU A 26 -29.78 -5.52 26.15
N LEU A 27 -30.27 -4.28 26.20
CA LEU A 27 -29.95 -3.21 25.25
C LEU A 27 -28.47 -2.82 25.34
N LEU A 28 -27.95 -2.71 26.57
CA LEU A 28 -26.53 -2.45 26.81
C LEU A 28 -25.65 -3.61 26.29
N LEU A 29 -26.08 -4.85 26.52
CA LEU A 29 -25.38 -6.05 26.05
C LEU A 29 -25.35 -6.11 24.52
N MET A 30 -26.48 -5.81 23.86
CA MET A 30 -26.59 -5.73 22.41
C MET A 30 -25.69 -4.62 21.84
N ALA A 31 -25.63 -3.45 22.48
CA ALA A 31 -24.75 -2.36 22.08
C ALA A 31 -23.26 -2.74 22.22
N LEU A 32 -22.89 -3.42 23.31
CA LEU A 32 -21.55 -3.95 23.53
C LEU A 32 -21.18 -5.00 22.50
N LEU A 33 -22.08 -5.94 22.19
CA LEU A 33 -21.87 -6.96 21.16
C LEU A 33 -21.72 -6.35 19.77
N ALA A 34 -22.58 -5.38 19.42
CA ALA A 34 -22.49 -4.66 18.15
C ALA A 34 -21.17 -3.90 18.03
N GLY A 35 -20.78 -3.15 19.08
CA GLY A 35 -19.50 -2.45 19.12
C GLY A 35 -18.30 -3.41 19.03
N TRP A 36 -18.35 -4.53 19.76
CA TRP A 36 -17.30 -5.54 19.72
C TRP A 36 -17.21 -6.24 18.36
N LEU A 37 -18.34 -6.56 17.73
CA LEU A 37 -18.37 -7.12 16.38
C LEU A 37 -17.79 -6.13 15.37
N VAL A 38 -18.13 -4.85 15.45
CA VAL A 38 -17.54 -3.81 14.59
C VAL A 38 -16.02 -3.72 14.79
N VAL A 39 -15.55 -3.67 16.04
CA VAL A 39 -14.10 -3.61 16.35
C VAL A 39 -13.38 -4.89 15.89
N ARG A 40 -13.99 -6.06 16.09
CA ARG A 40 -13.43 -7.35 15.70
C ARG A 40 -13.42 -7.52 14.18
N GLN A 41 -14.44 -7.05 13.48
CA GLN A 41 -14.52 -7.07 12.02
C GLN A 41 -13.47 -6.11 11.44
N VAL A 42 -13.33 -4.91 12.00
CA VAL A 42 -12.29 -3.92 11.62
C VAL A 42 -10.88 -4.45 11.85
N ARG A 43 -10.62 -5.21 12.93
CA ARG A 43 -9.31 -5.83 13.18
C ARG A 43 -8.99 -7.02 12.26
N ARG A 44 -10.00 -7.75 11.77
CA ARG A 44 -9.80 -8.92 10.89
C ARG A 44 -9.80 -8.61 9.40
N SER A 45 -10.33 -7.47 8.98
CA SER A 45 -10.41 -7.13 7.56
C SER A 45 -9.35 -6.10 7.16
N GLU A 46 -8.31 -6.55 6.46
CA GLU A 46 -7.42 -5.71 5.65
C GLU A 46 -8.18 -4.78 4.67
N LEU A 47 -9.47 -5.06 4.45
CA LEU A 47 -10.41 -4.23 3.69
C LEU A 47 -10.71 -2.88 4.35
N ALA A 48 -10.57 -2.71 5.67
CA ALA A 48 -10.75 -1.42 6.34
C ALA A 48 -9.56 -0.47 6.11
N ALA A 49 -8.38 -0.99 5.77
CA ALA A 49 -7.27 -0.18 5.27
C ALA A 49 -7.56 0.29 3.83
N ARG A 50 -8.15 -0.58 2.99
CA ARG A 50 -8.66 -0.19 1.65
C ARG A 50 -9.83 0.80 1.72
N GLY A 51 -10.73 0.66 2.70
CA GLY A 51 -11.88 1.55 2.91
C GLY A 51 -11.46 2.96 3.32
N ARG A 52 -10.49 3.07 4.25
CA ARG A 52 -9.89 4.37 4.60
C ARG A 52 -9.12 4.99 3.45
N GLN A 53 -8.40 4.18 2.66
CA GLN A 53 -7.79 4.64 1.42
C GLN A 53 -8.83 5.08 0.38
N LEU A 54 -10.01 4.46 0.30
CA LEU A 54 -11.06 4.84 -0.64
C LEU A 54 -11.81 6.11 -0.22
N THR A 55 -12.01 6.35 1.08
CA THR A 55 -12.57 7.62 1.57
C THR A 55 -11.56 8.77 1.49
N ALA A 56 -10.26 8.50 1.71
CA ALA A 56 -9.20 9.47 1.45
C ALA A 56 -9.08 9.77 -0.05
N ARG A 57 -9.06 8.73 -0.90
CA ARG A 57 -9.11 8.86 -2.37
C ARG A 57 -10.38 9.55 -2.84
N GLY A 58 -11.54 9.33 -2.22
CA GLY A 58 -12.79 9.98 -2.59
C GLY A 58 -12.76 11.49 -2.32
N ARG A 59 -12.12 11.90 -1.23
CA ARG A 59 -11.90 13.32 -0.93
C ARG A 59 -10.86 13.95 -1.85
N GLU A 60 -9.78 13.24 -2.14
CA GLU A 60 -8.74 13.67 -3.10
C GLU A 60 -9.28 13.75 -4.53
N LEU A 61 -10.07 12.77 -4.98
CA LEU A 61 -10.74 12.76 -6.28
C LEU A 61 -11.85 13.82 -6.36
N GLY A 62 -12.53 14.12 -5.26
CA GLY A 62 -13.49 15.23 -5.19
C GLY A 62 -12.82 16.59 -5.35
N VAL A 63 -11.68 16.80 -4.67
CA VAL A 63 -10.88 18.02 -4.83
C VAL A 63 -10.27 18.09 -6.24
N GLN A 64 -9.68 17.00 -6.75
CA GLN A 64 -9.10 16.93 -8.08
C GLN A 64 -10.14 17.09 -9.20
N GLY A 65 -11.33 16.52 -9.03
CA GLY A 65 -12.46 16.64 -9.95
C GLY A 65 -13.03 18.06 -9.97
N ALA A 66 -13.20 18.68 -8.81
CA ALA A 66 -13.61 20.08 -8.70
C ALA A 66 -12.58 21.02 -9.34
N THR A 67 -11.28 20.77 -9.13
CA THR A 67 -10.21 21.57 -9.76
C THR A 67 -10.10 21.33 -11.27
N ALA A 68 -10.36 20.11 -11.77
CA ALA A 68 -10.37 19.83 -13.20
C ALA A 68 -11.54 20.49 -13.92
N VAL A 69 -12.71 20.54 -13.28
CA VAL A 69 -13.89 21.25 -13.80
C VAL A 69 -13.68 22.77 -13.71
N ALA A 70 -13.06 23.27 -12.64
CA ALA A 70 -12.70 24.68 -12.53
C ALA A 70 -11.66 25.10 -13.58
N ALA A 71 -10.64 24.26 -13.84
CA ALA A 71 -9.66 24.46 -14.91
C ALA A 71 -10.30 24.55 -16.29
N ARG A 72 -11.31 23.72 -16.59
CA ARG A 72 -12.06 23.79 -17.86
C ARG A 72 -12.94 25.02 -18.01
N ARG A 73 -13.30 25.69 -16.89
CA ARG A 73 -14.09 26.93 -16.91
C ARG A 73 -13.24 28.20 -17.04
N LEU A 74 -11.91 28.08 -17.00
CA LEU A 74 -11.02 29.22 -17.21
C LEU A 74 -10.95 29.60 -18.70
N PRO A 75 -10.87 30.91 -19.02
CA PRO A 75 -10.63 31.37 -20.38
C PRO A 75 -9.37 30.73 -20.97
N PRO A 76 -9.32 30.44 -22.28
CA PRO A 76 -8.11 29.94 -22.92
C PRO A 76 -6.97 30.95 -22.76
N GLY A 77 -5.80 30.47 -22.33
CA GLY A 77 -4.61 31.28 -22.06
C GLY A 77 -3.72 30.68 -20.96
N ASP A 78 -2.68 31.40 -20.55
CA ASP A 78 -1.65 30.91 -19.62
C ASP A 78 -2.19 30.44 -18.26
N ARG A 79 -3.29 31.05 -17.78
CA ARG A 79 -3.94 30.63 -16.53
C ARG A 79 -4.49 29.21 -16.59
N ARG A 80 -5.04 28.82 -17.75
CA ARG A 80 -5.55 27.47 -17.99
C ARG A 80 -4.39 26.48 -18.08
N THR A 81 -3.32 26.83 -18.79
CA THR A 81 -2.09 26.02 -18.88
C THR A 81 -1.47 25.80 -17.51
N ALA A 82 -1.41 26.84 -16.66
CA ALA A 82 -0.91 26.73 -15.29
C ALA A 82 -1.78 25.77 -14.44
N ALA A 83 -3.10 25.87 -14.55
CA ALA A 83 -4.03 24.98 -13.83
C ALA A 83 -3.92 23.52 -14.31
N GLU A 84 -3.78 23.29 -15.61
CA GLU A 84 -3.58 21.97 -16.20
C GLU A 84 -2.25 21.34 -15.73
N LEU A 85 -1.15 22.11 -15.74
CA LEU A 85 0.14 21.65 -15.23
C LEU A 85 0.10 21.37 -13.73
N GLN A 86 -0.61 22.18 -12.94
CA GLN A 86 -0.77 21.93 -11.50
C GLN A 86 -1.42 20.56 -11.26
N LEU A 87 -2.45 20.21 -12.03
CA LEU A 87 -3.10 18.91 -11.95
C LEU A 87 -2.18 17.78 -12.41
N GLN A 88 -1.37 18.02 -13.43
CA GLN A 88 -0.41 17.04 -13.92
C GLN A 88 0.67 16.74 -12.88
N VAL A 89 1.27 17.76 -12.25
CA VAL A 89 2.25 17.59 -11.16
C VAL A 89 1.65 16.80 -10.00
N GLN A 90 0.42 17.13 -9.58
CA GLN A 90 -0.28 16.39 -8.52
C GLN A 90 -0.47 14.92 -8.86
N ARG A 91 -0.90 14.61 -10.09
CA ARG A 91 -1.12 13.24 -10.56
C ARG A 91 0.17 12.45 -10.64
N THR A 92 1.21 13.02 -11.26
CA THR A 92 2.51 12.37 -11.41
C THR A 92 3.15 12.10 -10.05
N ARG A 93 3.09 13.07 -9.12
CA ARG A 93 3.56 12.87 -7.74
C ARG A 93 2.80 11.72 -7.05
N ALA A 94 1.48 11.71 -7.10
CA ALA A 94 0.68 10.66 -6.47
C ALA A 94 0.90 9.27 -7.11
N GLU A 95 1.18 9.22 -8.41
CA GLU A 95 1.56 8.00 -9.11
C GLU A 95 2.94 7.51 -8.68
N LEU A 96 3.96 8.38 -8.66
CA LEU A 96 5.31 8.03 -8.21
C LEU A 96 5.30 7.48 -6.78
N ARG A 97 4.56 8.11 -5.85
CA ARG A 97 4.42 7.60 -4.46
C ARG A 97 3.83 6.19 -4.41
N ARG A 98 2.83 5.92 -5.26
CA ARG A 98 2.20 4.59 -5.34
C ARG A 98 3.15 3.56 -5.92
N GLN A 99 3.90 3.92 -6.96
CA GLN A 99 4.91 3.04 -7.57
C GLN A 99 6.03 2.72 -6.59
N VAL A 100 6.64 3.73 -5.95
CA VAL A 100 7.68 3.52 -4.93
C VAL A 100 7.18 2.67 -3.77
N ALA A 101 5.97 2.93 -3.25
CA ALA A 101 5.38 2.11 -2.19
C ALA A 101 5.13 0.66 -2.64
N GLY A 102 4.69 0.46 -3.89
CA GLY A 102 4.51 -0.86 -4.50
C GLY A 102 5.82 -1.62 -4.62
N ALA A 103 6.84 -0.97 -5.17
CA ALA A 103 8.20 -1.48 -5.32
C ALA A 103 8.80 -1.88 -3.96
N VAL A 104 8.72 -1.00 -2.95
CA VAL A 104 9.23 -1.29 -1.59
C VAL A 104 8.48 -2.46 -0.96
N ALA A 105 7.15 -2.53 -1.10
CA ALA A 105 6.36 -3.66 -0.60
C ALA A 105 6.70 -4.98 -1.32
N ALA A 106 7.10 -4.93 -2.59
CA ALA A 106 7.61 -6.07 -3.35
C ALA A 106 9.08 -6.42 -3.02
N GLY A 107 9.72 -5.67 -2.10
CA GLY A 107 11.11 -5.87 -1.70
C GLY A 107 12.13 -5.34 -2.72
N ALA A 108 11.71 -4.48 -3.65
CA ALA A 108 12.59 -3.95 -4.68
C ALA A 108 13.72 -3.09 -4.08
N HIS A 109 14.96 -3.31 -4.52
CA HIS A 109 16.07 -2.47 -4.08
C HIS A 109 16.10 -1.17 -4.90
N LEU A 110 15.56 -0.10 -4.32
CA LEU A 110 15.46 1.21 -4.95
C LEU A 110 16.61 2.18 -4.61
N GLY A 111 17.65 1.71 -3.92
CA GLY A 111 18.75 2.55 -3.44
C GLY A 111 18.24 3.70 -2.56
N GLU A 112 18.63 4.93 -2.88
CA GLU A 112 18.30 6.15 -2.13
C GLU A 112 16.94 6.77 -2.49
N VAL A 113 16.24 6.24 -3.51
CA VAL A 113 14.98 6.83 -4.01
C VAL A 113 13.93 7.02 -2.90
N PRO A 114 13.70 6.06 -1.97
CA PRO A 114 12.75 6.27 -0.88
C PRO A 114 13.13 7.41 0.08
N ALA A 115 14.44 7.65 0.27
CA ALA A 115 14.94 8.73 1.09
C ALA A 115 14.84 10.10 0.40
N LEU A 116 14.89 10.14 -0.93
CA LEU A 116 14.71 11.36 -1.74
C LEU A 116 13.24 11.75 -1.91
N LEU A 117 12.30 10.82 -1.73
CA LEU A 117 10.87 11.04 -1.93
C LEU A 117 10.31 12.27 -1.15
N PRO A 118 10.64 12.50 0.13
CA PRO A 118 10.15 13.68 0.85
C PRO A 118 10.66 15.00 0.26
N ALA A 119 11.88 15.03 -0.27
CA ALA A 119 12.43 16.22 -0.92
C ALA A 119 11.73 16.49 -2.26
N LEU A 120 11.48 15.46 -3.06
CA LEU A 120 10.72 15.56 -4.31
C LEU A 120 9.27 16.01 -4.06
N ASP A 121 8.65 15.54 -2.98
CA ASP A 121 7.32 15.96 -2.56
C ASP A 121 7.27 17.45 -2.19
N ALA A 122 8.29 17.93 -1.48
CA ALA A 122 8.40 19.33 -1.08
C ALA A 122 8.58 20.24 -2.30
N GLU A 123 9.43 19.87 -3.26
CA GLU A 123 9.63 20.65 -4.49
C GLU A 123 8.36 20.64 -5.36
N SER A 124 7.70 19.49 -5.49
CA SER A 124 6.41 19.40 -6.18
C SER A 124 5.36 20.31 -5.54
N ALA A 125 5.28 20.36 -4.21
CA ALA A 125 4.35 21.23 -3.49
C ALA A 125 4.67 22.72 -3.71
N ARG A 126 5.96 23.08 -3.77
CA ARG A 126 6.43 24.45 -4.08
C ARG A 126 6.02 24.86 -5.49
N ILE A 127 6.24 24.00 -6.48
CA ILE A 127 5.84 24.24 -7.88
C ILE A 127 4.33 24.36 -8.00
N GLU A 128 3.57 23.46 -7.35
CA GLU A 128 2.11 23.53 -7.32
C GLU A 128 1.59 24.86 -6.72
N GLN A 129 2.23 25.36 -5.66
CA GLN A 129 1.88 26.64 -5.05
C GLN A 129 2.15 27.81 -6.00
N ARG A 130 3.28 27.81 -6.70
CA ARG A 130 3.61 28.85 -7.69
C ARG A 130 2.66 28.82 -8.89
N LEU A 131 2.32 27.64 -9.40
CA LEU A 131 1.31 27.49 -10.46
C LEU A 131 -0.06 28.01 -10.02
N ARG A 132 -0.48 27.68 -8.79
CA ARG A 132 -1.74 28.19 -8.21
C ARG A 132 -1.75 29.72 -8.13
N GLN A 133 -0.63 30.33 -7.72
CA GLN A 133 -0.50 31.78 -7.70
C GLN A 133 -0.66 32.38 -9.10
N GLN A 134 -0.06 31.79 -10.14
CA GLN A 134 -0.23 32.25 -11.53
C GLN A 134 -1.66 32.08 -12.05
N THR A 135 -2.38 31.03 -11.64
CA THR A 135 -3.80 30.86 -12.00
C THR A 135 -4.68 31.94 -11.40
N LEU A 136 -4.41 32.36 -10.15
CA LEU A 136 -5.18 33.39 -9.44
C LEU A 136 -4.83 34.82 -9.89
N ALA A 137 -3.53 35.10 -10.06
CA ALA A 137 -3.01 36.41 -10.42
C ALA A 137 -1.81 36.24 -11.38
N PRO A 138 -2.01 36.36 -12.71
CA PRO A 138 -0.93 36.20 -13.67
C PRO A 138 0.09 37.33 -13.51
N SER A 139 1.36 36.95 -13.52
CA SER A 139 2.51 37.84 -13.35
C SER A 139 3.45 37.73 -14.57
N PRO A 140 4.27 38.76 -14.86
CA PRO A 140 5.23 38.74 -15.96
C PRO A 140 6.30 37.63 -15.91
N GLY A 141 6.32 36.76 -14.89
CA GLY A 141 7.17 35.55 -14.82
C GLY A 141 6.44 34.23 -15.12
N CYS A 142 5.25 34.26 -15.71
CA CYS A 142 4.45 33.05 -15.92
C CYS A 142 5.16 32.02 -16.79
N ALA A 143 5.84 32.44 -17.87
CA ALA A 143 6.53 31.52 -18.78
C ALA A 143 7.61 30.69 -18.09
N ASP A 144 8.39 31.32 -17.21
CA ASP A 144 9.47 30.65 -16.45
C ASP A 144 8.90 29.60 -15.49
N VAL A 145 7.80 29.93 -14.79
CA VAL A 145 7.13 28.99 -13.89
C VAL A 145 6.56 27.79 -14.65
N LEU A 146 6.01 28.01 -15.86
CA LEU A 146 5.51 26.93 -16.71
C LEU A 146 6.66 26.04 -17.22
N ALA A 147 7.81 26.64 -17.57
CA ALA A 147 9.00 25.90 -18.00
C ALA A 147 9.60 25.07 -16.84
N GLU A 148 9.73 25.66 -15.66
CA GLU A 148 10.17 24.98 -14.43
C GLU A 148 9.27 23.78 -14.09
N ALA A 149 7.94 23.97 -14.17
CA ALA A 149 6.99 22.89 -13.92
C ALA A 149 7.12 21.74 -14.94
N ARG A 150 7.42 22.04 -16.21
CA ARG A 150 7.65 21.01 -17.24
C ARG A 150 8.95 20.25 -16.99
N GLY A 151 10.05 20.95 -16.71
CA GLY A 151 11.32 20.30 -16.37
C GLY A 151 11.21 19.40 -15.12
N HIS A 152 10.43 19.83 -14.12
CA HIS A 152 10.15 18.99 -12.96
C HIS A 152 9.30 17.77 -13.30
N LEU A 153 8.33 17.88 -14.20
CA LEU A 153 7.55 16.72 -14.67
C LEU A 153 8.42 15.71 -15.42
N GLU A 154 9.39 16.17 -16.22
CA GLU A 154 10.38 15.32 -16.89
C GLU A 154 11.24 14.58 -15.86
N LEU A 155 11.76 15.30 -14.87
CA LEU A 155 12.53 14.69 -13.76
C LEU A 155 11.71 13.63 -13.01
N LEU A 156 10.43 13.90 -12.70
CA LEU A 156 9.56 12.91 -12.06
C LEU A 156 9.31 11.68 -12.94
N ALA A 157 9.23 11.86 -14.26
CA ALA A 157 9.08 10.77 -15.22
C ALA A 157 10.35 9.90 -15.26
N ASP A 158 11.53 10.50 -15.28
CA ASP A 158 12.81 9.79 -15.25
C ASP A 158 12.96 8.96 -13.96
N VAL A 159 12.59 9.51 -12.81
CA VAL A 159 12.59 8.78 -11.53
C VAL A 159 11.58 7.63 -11.57
N ALA A 160 10.39 7.84 -12.11
CA ALA A 160 9.39 6.78 -12.26
C ALA A 160 9.90 5.66 -13.19
N ASP A 161 10.59 6.01 -14.28
CA ASP A 161 11.22 5.04 -15.19
C ASP A 161 12.33 4.25 -14.52
N ALA A 162 13.18 4.91 -13.73
CA ALA A 162 14.21 4.24 -12.93
C ALA A 162 13.60 3.24 -11.92
N VAL A 163 12.51 3.63 -11.23
CA VAL A 163 11.78 2.74 -10.31
C VAL A 163 11.18 1.54 -11.05
N ARG A 164 10.51 1.77 -12.19
CA ARG A 164 9.96 0.68 -13.02
C ARG A 164 11.05 -0.25 -13.53
N GLN A 165 12.22 0.28 -13.87
CA GLN A 165 13.34 -0.54 -14.31
C GLN A 165 13.92 -1.37 -13.16
N ALA A 166 14.06 -0.79 -11.96
CA ALA A 166 14.49 -1.52 -10.77
C ALA A 166 13.51 -2.65 -10.42
N GLU A 167 12.20 -2.41 -10.48
CA GLU A 167 11.17 -3.44 -10.30
C GLU A 167 11.31 -4.61 -11.28
N ARG A 168 11.67 -4.35 -12.55
CA ARG A 168 11.85 -5.39 -13.58
C ARG A 168 13.12 -6.24 -13.40
N VAL A 169 14.16 -5.70 -12.76
CA VAL A 169 15.41 -6.44 -12.52
C VAL A 169 15.25 -7.44 -11.36
N GLN A 170 14.44 -7.12 -10.35
CA GLN A 170 14.14 -7.99 -9.20
C GLN A 170 13.66 -9.42 -9.57
N PRO A 171 12.68 -9.63 -10.48
CA PRO A 171 12.23 -10.97 -10.85
C PRO A 171 13.31 -11.80 -11.56
N ALA A 172 14.32 -11.18 -12.17
CA ALA A 172 15.46 -11.91 -12.72
C ALA A 172 16.41 -12.38 -11.59
N ALA A 173 16.64 -11.53 -10.59
CA ALA A 173 17.46 -11.87 -9.42
C ALA A 173 16.83 -12.97 -8.55
N GLY A 174 15.50 -13.07 -8.50
CA GLY A 174 14.81 -14.15 -7.78
C GLY A 174 14.83 -15.51 -8.48
N ARG A 175 15.00 -15.55 -9.81
CA ARG A 175 15.15 -16.82 -10.57
C ARG A 175 16.56 -17.39 -10.45
N LEU A 176 17.58 -16.54 -10.47
CA LEU A 176 18.99 -16.94 -10.31
C LEU A 176 19.27 -17.93 -9.15
N PRO A 177 18.81 -17.73 -7.91
CA PRO A 177 19.06 -18.69 -6.83
C PRO A 177 18.30 -20.01 -7.00
N ALA A 178 17.10 -19.99 -7.60
CA ALA A 178 16.36 -21.20 -7.95
C ALA A 178 17.07 -21.98 -9.07
N ASP A 179 17.50 -21.27 -10.12
CA ASP A 179 18.23 -21.86 -11.24
C ASP A 179 19.59 -22.43 -10.79
N VAL A 180 20.28 -21.76 -9.85
CA VAL A 180 21.52 -22.26 -9.23
C VAL A 180 21.26 -23.49 -8.36
N ALA A 181 20.19 -23.49 -7.55
CA ALA A 181 19.82 -24.65 -6.75
C ALA A 181 19.48 -25.86 -7.64
N ASP A 182 18.74 -25.63 -8.73
CA ASP A 182 18.41 -26.66 -9.71
C ASP A 182 19.67 -27.17 -10.42
N ALA A 183 20.57 -26.29 -10.86
CA ALA A 183 21.83 -26.68 -11.47
C ALA A 183 22.73 -27.50 -10.51
N VAL A 184 22.81 -27.11 -9.23
CA VAL A 184 23.54 -27.87 -8.20
C VAL A 184 22.87 -29.24 -7.96
N SER A 185 21.54 -29.31 -7.95
CA SER A 185 20.82 -30.57 -7.80
C SER A 185 21.08 -31.51 -8.98
N ALA A 186 21.09 -30.98 -10.21
CA ALA A 186 21.39 -31.72 -11.42
C ALA A 186 22.84 -32.22 -11.42
N LEU A 187 23.80 -31.40 -10.99
CA LEU A 187 25.20 -31.79 -10.88
C LEU A 187 25.41 -32.92 -9.86
N ARG A 188 24.72 -32.87 -8.72
CA ARG A 188 24.76 -33.95 -7.71
C ARG A 188 24.18 -35.25 -8.26
N ALA A 189 23.01 -35.19 -8.90
CA ALA A 189 22.41 -36.35 -9.53
C ALA A 189 23.34 -36.98 -10.59
N HIS A 190 24.02 -36.15 -11.38
CA HIS A 190 25.02 -36.62 -12.34
C HIS A 190 26.22 -37.29 -11.68
N THR A 191 26.70 -36.73 -10.57
CA THR A 191 27.84 -37.26 -9.81
C THR A 191 27.49 -38.60 -9.17
N ASP A 192 26.28 -38.73 -8.64
CA ASP A 192 25.79 -39.98 -8.03
C ASP A 192 25.63 -41.07 -9.10
N ALA A 193 25.04 -40.75 -10.26
CA ALA A 193 24.94 -41.68 -11.38
C ALA A 193 26.32 -42.13 -11.90
N PHE A 194 27.30 -41.20 -11.98
CA PHE A 194 28.67 -41.55 -12.36
C PHE A 194 29.33 -42.48 -11.34
N ARG A 195 29.11 -42.24 -10.04
CA ARG A 195 29.62 -43.08 -8.96
C ARG A 195 29.00 -44.49 -9.00
N GLU A 196 27.73 -44.63 -9.35
CA GLU A 196 27.08 -45.94 -9.49
C GLU A 196 27.71 -46.75 -10.64
N LEU A 197 27.96 -46.11 -11.79
CA LEU A 197 28.59 -46.75 -12.95
C LEU A 197 30.06 -47.12 -12.74
N THR A 198 30.78 -46.33 -11.94
CA THR A 198 32.22 -46.52 -11.69
C THR A 198 32.53 -47.28 -10.41
N SER A 199 31.53 -47.52 -9.56
CA SER A 199 31.73 -48.37 -8.39
C SER A 199 31.90 -49.81 -8.85
N PRO A 200 33.05 -50.44 -8.58
CA PRO A 200 33.24 -51.85 -8.88
C PRO A 200 32.22 -52.63 -8.05
N GLY A 201 31.28 -53.29 -8.74
CA GLY A 201 30.35 -54.21 -8.09
C GLY A 201 31.14 -55.21 -7.28
N LEU A 202 31.07 -55.11 -5.96
CA LEU A 202 31.67 -56.09 -5.07
C LEU A 202 31.09 -57.45 -5.48
N PRO A 203 31.91 -58.39 -5.98
CA PRO A 203 31.41 -59.71 -6.30
C PRO A 203 30.86 -60.30 -5.00
N THR A 204 29.55 -60.53 -4.97
CA THR A 204 28.90 -61.32 -3.94
C THR A 204 29.55 -62.70 -3.97
N LEU A 205 30.54 -62.89 -3.10
CA LEU A 205 31.18 -64.18 -2.91
C LEU A 205 30.11 -65.17 -2.45
N PRO A 206 29.91 -66.28 -3.15
CA PRO A 206 28.92 -67.28 -2.78
C PRO A 206 29.24 -67.82 -1.37
N PRO A 207 28.20 -68.14 -0.56
CA PRO A 207 28.37 -68.62 0.80
C PRO A 207 29.25 -69.88 0.82
N ALA A 208 30.30 -69.86 1.65
CA ALA A 208 31.21 -70.97 1.80
C ALA A 208 30.47 -72.24 2.27
N PRO A 209 30.71 -73.41 1.64
CA PRO A 209 30.04 -74.64 2.03
C PRO A 209 30.46 -75.07 3.43
N PRO A 210 29.54 -75.67 4.21
CA PRO A 210 29.81 -76.07 5.59
C PRO A 210 30.87 -77.20 5.65
N PRO A 211 31.70 -77.23 6.71
CA PRO A 211 32.72 -78.25 6.88
C PRO A 211 32.06 -79.62 7.12
N GLY A 212 32.34 -80.56 6.21
CA GLY A 212 31.87 -81.95 6.29
C GLY A 212 32.53 -82.73 7.42
N ARG A 213 31.74 -83.62 8.05
CA ARG A 213 32.16 -84.67 8.99
C ARG A 213 32.41 -85.97 8.27
#